data_AF-A0A4V1UJ31-F1
#
_entry.id   AF-A0A4V1UJ31-F1
#
_cell.length_a   1.000
_cell.length_b   1.000
_cell.length_c   1.000
_cell.angle_alpha   90.00
_cell.angle_beta   90.00
_cell.angle_gamma   90.00
#
_symmetry.space_group_name_H-M   'P 1'
#
loop_
_entity.id
_entity.type
_entity.pdbx_description
1 polymer ?
#
loop_
_entity_poly.entity_id
_entity_poly.type
_entity_poly.pdbx_seq_one_letter_code
_entity_poly.pdbx_strand_id
1 'polypeptide(L)'
;MVKSSDMSMPAITRVEHRTLASSTARRQGAQLGWSLAGVSTLLLSYLIAVGLHRIGLATHQFAQTVLWCALPYALAAHWLYRGSGLPAAERRSLLVVTTAMPFLLTPLGFALLQQPYSRGAVLLVYLLSTAWFVLGDWLHRRNHTQRLLYMDAGVPERLQRFVGNEILRNQSIRLEAWPGEVSAQGQIPASDGVVLDRHVPPSDGRSQLLSSLKLNHVRLYSVEAVAELLSGRKMLPSGEEDDLWQIDGNPAYDVAKRAIDVALVLLLSPLWVPLTAL
;
A
#
# COMPACT_ATOMS: atom_id res chain seq x y z
N MET A 1 28.85 -52.95 -3.12
CA MET A 1 28.89 -51.57 -2.59
C MET A 1 28.27 -50.65 -3.63
N VAL A 2 26.98 -50.31 -3.46
CA VAL A 2 26.23 -49.43 -4.35
C VAL A 2 26.26 -48.03 -3.74
N LYS A 3 26.82 -47.06 -4.48
CA LYS A 3 26.93 -45.66 -4.07
C LYS A 3 25.56 -45.01 -4.29
N SER A 4 24.84 -44.76 -3.20
CA SER A 4 23.58 -44.00 -3.18
C SER A 4 23.82 -42.61 -3.74
N SER A 5 23.14 -42.28 -4.84
CA SER A 5 23.11 -40.93 -5.41
C SER A 5 22.09 -40.12 -4.61
N ASP A 6 22.56 -39.10 -3.88
CA ASP A 6 21.71 -38.17 -3.16
C ASP A 6 20.75 -37.48 -4.12
N MET A 7 19.48 -37.86 -4.02
CA MET A 7 18.37 -37.23 -4.72
C MET A 7 18.11 -35.89 -4.03
N SER A 8 18.80 -34.86 -4.51
CA SER A 8 18.60 -33.48 -4.05
C SER A 8 17.18 -33.06 -4.43
N MET A 9 16.28 -33.04 -3.45
CA MET A 9 14.95 -32.44 -3.62
C MET A 9 15.11 -31.00 -4.10
N PRO A 10 14.44 -30.57 -5.18
CA PRO A 10 14.43 -29.17 -5.55
C PRO A 10 13.79 -28.39 -4.39
N ALA A 11 14.54 -27.43 -3.86
CA ALA A 11 14.02 -26.49 -2.88
C ALA A 11 12.77 -25.84 -3.48
N ILE A 12 11.60 -26.17 -2.93
CA ILE A 12 10.36 -25.46 -3.24
C ILE A 12 10.58 -24.04 -2.71
N THR A 13 11.06 -23.16 -3.59
CA THR A 13 11.12 -21.74 -3.32
C THR A 13 9.70 -21.31 -3.07
N ARG A 14 9.42 -21.03 -1.79
CA ARG A 14 8.19 -20.42 -1.30
C ARG A 14 7.89 -19.23 -2.22
N VAL A 15 6.96 -19.40 -3.15
CA VAL A 15 6.45 -18.31 -3.97
C VAL A 15 5.82 -17.35 -2.97
N GLU A 16 6.56 -16.33 -2.58
CA GLU A 16 6.06 -15.30 -1.68
C GLU A 16 4.79 -14.74 -2.32
N HIS A 17 3.68 -14.78 -1.60
CA HIS A 17 2.37 -14.21 -1.96
C HIS A 17 2.40 -12.70 -2.34
N ARG A 18 3.58 -12.10 -2.50
CA ARG A 18 3.81 -10.72 -2.96
C ARG A 18 3.29 -10.46 -4.38
N THR A 19 3.11 -11.48 -5.21
CA THR A 19 2.78 -11.34 -6.64
C THR A 19 1.30 -11.05 -6.94
N LEU A 20 0.39 -11.25 -5.97
CA LEU A 20 -1.06 -11.19 -6.20
C LEU A 20 -1.65 -9.77 -6.25
N ALA A 21 -1.13 -8.86 -5.43
CA ALA A 21 -1.69 -7.51 -5.27
C ALA A 21 -1.05 -6.53 -6.25
N SER A 22 -1.81 -5.61 -6.87
CA SER A 22 -1.24 -4.52 -7.67
C SER A 22 -0.30 -3.64 -6.84
N SER A 23 0.51 -2.86 -7.54
CA SER A 23 1.25 -1.75 -6.95
C SER A 23 0.35 -0.80 -6.14
N THR A 24 -0.85 -0.46 -6.63
CA THR A 24 -1.82 0.40 -5.96
C THR A 24 -2.39 -0.28 -4.71
N ALA A 25 -2.77 -1.56 -4.78
CA ALA A 25 -3.29 -2.32 -3.64
C ALA A 25 -2.22 -2.53 -2.55
N ARG A 26 -0.97 -2.84 -2.93
CA ARG A 26 0.17 -2.92 -1.98
C ARG A 26 0.40 -1.60 -1.26
N ARG A 27 0.30 -0.49 -1.98
CA ARG A 27 0.44 0.85 -1.42
C ARG A 27 -0.72 1.21 -0.50
N GLN A 28 -1.96 0.86 -0.87
CA GLN A 28 -3.13 0.96 0.00
C GLN A 28 -2.94 0.16 1.29
N GLY A 29 -2.47 -1.08 1.18
CA GLY A 29 -2.18 -1.94 2.33
C GLY A 29 -1.10 -1.37 3.23
N ALA A 30 0.01 -0.88 2.65
CA ALA A 30 1.07 -0.22 3.41
C ALA A 30 0.57 1.05 4.11
N GLN A 31 -0.20 1.88 3.42
CA GLN A 31 -0.81 3.09 3.99
C GLN A 31 -1.78 2.77 5.13
N LEU A 32 -2.61 1.74 4.96
CA LEU A 32 -3.53 1.26 5.97
C LEU A 32 -2.77 0.75 7.19
N GLY A 33 -1.79 -0.13 7.00
CA GLY A 33 -0.93 -0.65 8.06
C GLY A 33 -0.20 0.46 8.82
N TRP A 34 0.34 1.46 8.11
CA TRP A 34 1.01 2.60 8.72
C TRP A 34 0.06 3.51 9.49
N SER A 35 -1.17 3.68 9.00
CA SER A 35 -2.23 4.44 9.68
C SER A 35 -2.73 3.73 10.94
N LEU A 36 -2.79 2.39 10.93
CA LEU A 36 -3.10 1.60 12.12
C LEU A 36 -1.98 1.67 13.15
N ALA A 37 -0.72 1.52 12.71
CA ALA A 37 0.45 1.68 13.57
C ALA A 37 0.52 3.09 14.18
N GLY A 38 0.06 4.11 13.47
CA GLY A 38 0.03 5.49 13.95
C GLY A 38 -0.97 5.78 15.06
N VAL A 39 -1.85 4.84 15.43
CA VAL A 39 -2.61 4.92 16.70
C VAL A 39 -1.65 5.02 17.89
N SER A 40 -0.43 4.49 17.78
CA SER A 40 0.63 4.71 18.77
C SER A 40 0.99 6.18 18.97
N THR A 41 0.81 7.05 17.95
CA THR A 41 1.04 8.49 18.09
C THR A 41 -0.03 9.17 18.94
N LEU A 42 -1.26 8.68 18.92
CA LEU A 42 -2.32 9.12 19.84
C LEU A 42 -1.99 8.70 21.28
N LEU A 43 -1.53 7.46 21.46
CA LEU A 43 -1.05 6.97 22.76
C LEU A 43 0.12 7.82 23.28
N LEU A 44 1.12 8.09 22.44
CA LEU A 44 2.25 8.95 22.78
C LEU A 44 1.79 10.37 23.15
N SER A 45 0.87 10.94 22.36
CA SER A 45 0.29 12.26 22.65
C SER A 45 -0.43 12.27 24.00
N TYR A 46 -1.14 11.19 24.34
CA TYR A 46 -1.83 11.04 25.61
C TYR A 46 -0.84 10.92 26.77
N LEU A 47 0.24 10.16 26.62
CA LEU A 47 1.30 10.06 27.62
C LEU A 47 1.99 11.42 27.86
N ILE A 48 2.28 12.16 26.78
CA ILE A 48 2.80 13.53 26.86
C ILE A 48 1.81 14.44 27.60
N ALA A 49 0.51 14.35 27.27
CA ALA A 49 -0.54 15.12 27.94
C ALA A 49 -0.58 14.85 29.46
N VAL A 50 -0.54 13.59 29.87
CA VAL A 50 -0.50 13.20 31.29
C VAL A 50 0.77 13.71 31.96
N GLY A 51 1.93 13.61 31.30
CA GLY A 51 3.20 14.12 31.80
C GLY A 51 3.18 15.64 32.01
N LEU A 52 2.72 16.40 31.03
CA LEU A 52 2.58 17.85 31.12
C LEU A 52 1.59 18.28 32.20
N HIS A 53 0.51 17.52 32.39
CA HIS A 53 -0.46 17.79 33.44
C HIS A 53 0.16 17.62 34.83
N ARG A 54 0.95 16.56 35.03
CA ARG A 54 1.66 16.30 36.31
C ARG A 54 2.66 17.39 36.68
N ILE A 55 3.27 18.04 35.70
CA ILE A 55 4.26 19.12 35.91
C ILE A 55 3.57 20.50 36.01
N GLY A 56 2.23 20.57 35.90
CA GLY A 56 1.46 21.81 36.01
C GLY A 56 1.52 22.70 34.76
N LEU A 57 2.07 22.20 33.65
CA LEU A 57 2.16 22.92 32.37
C LEU A 57 0.90 22.79 31.52
N ALA A 58 0.07 21.76 31.77
CA ALA A 58 -1.14 21.50 31.00
C ALA A 58 -2.41 21.51 31.86
N THR A 59 -3.46 22.12 31.31
CA THR A 59 -4.82 22.15 31.87
C THR A 59 -5.47 20.76 31.90
N HIS A 60 -6.45 20.54 32.77
CA HIS A 60 -7.22 19.29 32.85
C HIS A 60 -7.85 18.87 31.51
N GLN A 61 -8.21 19.82 30.66
CA GLN A 61 -8.82 19.58 29.34
C GLN A 61 -7.84 19.00 28.31
N PHE A 62 -6.53 19.01 28.58
CA PHE A 62 -5.50 18.65 27.60
C PHE A 62 -5.60 17.17 27.20
N ALA A 63 -5.63 16.25 28.17
CA ALA A 63 -5.73 14.82 27.91
C ALA A 63 -7.06 14.44 27.23
N GLN A 64 -8.17 15.05 27.66
CA GLN A 64 -9.49 14.85 27.04
C GLN A 64 -9.50 15.33 25.58
N THR A 65 -8.87 16.48 25.30
CA THR A 65 -8.76 17.00 23.93
C THR A 65 -7.94 16.07 23.04
N VAL A 66 -6.87 15.44 23.57
CA VAL A 66 -6.11 14.43 22.81
C VAL A 66 -6.99 13.24 22.40
N LEU A 67 -7.88 12.78 23.29
CA LEU A 67 -8.82 11.70 22.96
C LEU A 67 -9.79 12.11 21.85
N TRP A 68 -10.34 13.33 21.93
CA TRP A 68 -11.18 13.89 20.86
C TRP A 68 -10.44 14.01 19.52
N CYS A 69 -9.12 14.21 19.54
CA CYS A 69 -8.30 14.24 18.33
C CYS A 69 -8.15 12.87 17.64
N ALA A 70 -8.67 11.78 18.21
CA ALA A 70 -8.78 10.50 17.51
C ALA A 70 -9.66 10.60 16.25
N LEU A 71 -10.69 11.46 16.27
CA LEU A 71 -11.59 11.67 15.14
C LEU A 71 -10.90 12.36 13.93
N PRO A 72 -10.23 13.52 14.07
CA PRO A 72 -9.49 14.12 12.97
C PRO A 72 -8.32 13.25 12.50
N TYR A 73 -7.70 12.48 13.40
CA TYR A 73 -6.70 11.47 13.01
C TYR A 73 -7.30 10.40 12.09
N ALA A 74 -8.43 9.81 12.46
CA ALA A 74 -9.12 8.79 11.66
C ALA A 74 -9.56 9.34 10.30
N LEU A 75 -10.04 10.59 10.26
CA LEU A 75 -10.43 11.26 9.02
C LEU A 75 -9.22 11.50 8.10
N ALA A 76 -8.10 11.97 8.66
CA ALA A 76 -6.85 12.14 7.91
C ALA A 76 -6.36 10.79 7.34
N ALA A 77 -6.36 9.73 8.16
CA ALA A 77 -6.01 8.39 7.72
C ALA A 77 -6.93 7.89 6.59
N HIS A 78 -8.24 8.11 6.70
CA HIS A 78 -9.22 7.72 5.69
C HIS A 78 -9.01 8.46 4.36
N TRP A 79 -8.78 9.77 4.41
CA TRP A 79 -8.54 10.58 3.21
C TRP A 79 -7.22 10.20 2.54
N LEU A 80 -6.17 9.95 3.32
CA LEU A 80 -4.89 9.51 2.80
C LEU A 80 -4.95 8.09 2.21
N TYR A 81 -5.76 7.21 2.79
CA TYR A 81 -6.06 5.90 2.22
C TYR A 81 -6.75 6.02 0.86
N ARG A 82 -7.76 6.89 0.72
CA ARG A 82 -8.43 7.13 -0.57
C ARG A 82 -7.50 7.79 -1.60
N GLY A 83 -6.59 8.67 -1.17
CA GLY A 83 -5.60 9.33 -2.03
C GLY A 83 -4.40 8.46 -2.43
N SER A 84 -4.35 7.20 -1.97
CA SER A 84 -3.19 6.32 -2.18
C SER A 84 -2.94 5.93 -3.65
N GLY A 85 -3.95 6.05 -4.51
CA GLY A 85 -3.85 5.79 -5.95
C GLY A 85 -3.17 6.93 -6.73
N LEU A 86 -2.98 8.10 -6.13
CA LEU A 86 -2.51 9.28 -6.87
C LEU A 86 -1.01 9.20 -7.23
N PRO A 87 -0.62 9.84 -8.36
CA PRO A 87 0.77 9.92 -8.81
C PRO A 87 1.68 10.54 -7.75
N ALA A 88 2.97 10.20 -7.82
CA ALA A 88 3.95 10.62 -6.83
C ALA A 88 4.14 12.16 -6.74
N ALA A 89 3.86 12.89 -7.81
CA ALA A 89 4.03 14.34 -7.92
C ALA A 89 3.02 15.14 -7.07
N GLU A 90 1.73 14.82 -7.15
CA GLU A 90 0.66 15.54 -6.43
C GLU A 90 0.60 15.18 -4.93
N ARG A 91 1.19 14.04 -4.60
CA ARG A 91 1.06 13.40 -3.28
C ARG A 91 1.61 14.22 -2.12
N ARG A 92 2.73 14.94 -2.29
CA ARG A 92 3.35 15.65 -1.16
C ARG A 92 2.47 16.80 -0.67
N SER A 93 1.90 17.54 -1.62
CA SER A 93 0.92 18.59 -1.32
C SER A 93 -0.33 17.99 -0.70
N LEU A 94 -0.84 16.91 -1.30
CA LEU A 94 -2.04 16.23 -0.79
C LEU A 94 -1.86 15.71 0.64
N LEU A 95 -0.71 15.13 0.99
CA LEU A 95 -0.45 14.63 2.34
C LEU A 95 -0.62 15.75 3.36
N VAL A 96 0.02 16.90 3.15
CA VAL A 96 -0.07 18.04 4.07
C VAL A 96 -1.50 18.57 4.16
N VAL A 97 -2.20 18.72 3.03
CA VAL A 97 -3.58 19.23 3.01
C VAL A 97 -4.53 18.25 3.69
N THR A 98 -4.42 16.96 3.39
CA THR A 98 -5.30 15.91 3.96
C THR A 98 -5.05 15.66 5.43
N THR A 99 -3.83 15.87 5.94
CA THR A 99 -3.57 15.82 7.38
C THR A 99 -3.94 17.12 8.08
N ALA A 100 -3.74 18.29 7.47
CA ALA A 100 -4.06 19.57 8.12
C ALA A 100 -5.56 19.84 8.21
N MET A 101 -6.32 19.56 7.14
CA MET A 101 -7.74 19.91 7.06
C MET A 101 -8.59 19.36 8.22
N PRO A 102 -8.53 18.07 8.59
CA PRO A 102 -9.30 17.55 9.72
C PRO A 102 -8.98 18.27 11.03
N PHE A 103 -7.70 18.56 11.29
CA PHE A 103 -7.27 19.25 12.51
C PHE A 103 -7.64 20.74 12.51
N LEU A 104 -7.64 21.40 11.35
CA LEU A 104 -8.11 22.78 11.22
C LEU A 104 -9.63 22.91 11.43
N LEU A 105 -10.40 21.89 11.03
CA LEU A 105 -11.85 21.83 11.27
C LEU A 105 -12.20 21.42 12.70
N THR A 106 -11.27 20.85 13.46
CA THR A 106 -11.52 20.34 14.81
C THR A 106 -11.93 21.47 15.79
N PRO A 107 -11.25 22.63 15.85
CA PRO A 107 -11.71 23.79 16.62
C PRO A 107 -13.14 24.23 16.31
N LEU A 108 -13.54 24.17 15.03
CA LEU A 108 -14.90 24.49 14.62
C LEU A 108 -15.90 23.47 15.18
N GLY A 109 -15.56 22.18 15.17
CA GLY A 109 -16.37 21.13 15.79
C GLY A 109 -16.57 21.36 17.29
N PHE A 110 -15.51 21.71 18.02
CA PHE A 110 -15.61 22.06 19.44
C PHE A 110 -16.47 23.30 19.68
N ALA A 111 -16.32 24.34 18.84
CA ALA A 111 -17.12 25.55 18.92
C ALA A 111 -18.62 25.28 18.71
N LEU A 112 -18.97 24.44 17.73
CA LEU A 112 -20.35 24.05 17.44
C LEU A 112 -20.96 23.21 18.58
N LEU A 113 -20.18 22.32 19.18
CA LEU A 113 -20.62 21.49 20.31
C LEU A 113 -20.56 22.23 21.66
N GLN A 114 -20.08 23.47 21.68
CA GLN A 114 -19.84 24.27 22.88
C GLN A 114 -18.98 23.55 23.93
N GLN A 115 -18.06 22.69 23.46
CA GLN A 115 -17.17 21.91 24.33
C GLN A 115 -15.85 22.67 24.54
N PRO A 116 -15.37 22.81 25.79
CA PRO A 116 -14.08 23.42 26.04
C PRO A 116 -12.95 22.49 25.56
N TYR A 117 -11.92 23.07 24.94
CA TYR A 117 -10.83 22.30 24.35
C TYR A 117 -9.48 23.01 24.51
N SER A 118 -8.40 22.23 24.50
CA SER A 118 -7.02 22.74 24.52
C SER A 118 -6.46 22.90 23.10
N ARG A 119 -6.17 24.14 22.69
CA ARG A 119 -5.51 24.43 21.41
C ARG A 119 -4.14 23.76 21.30
N GLY A 120 -3.39 23.73 22.40
CA GLY A 120 -2.08 23.08 22.47
C GLY A 120 -2.16 21.56 22.27
N ALA A 121 -3.22 20.92 22.77
CA ALA A 121 -3.44 19.50 22.55
C ALA A 121 -3.75 19.19 21.08
N VAL A 122 -4.63 19.98 20.45
CA VAL A 122 -4.91 19.84 19.01
C VAL A 122 -3.64 20.01 18.18
N LEU A 123 -2.83 21.02 18.49
CA LEU A 123 -1.56 21.27 17.79
C LEU A 123 -0.56 20.12 17.98
N LEU A 124 -0.41 19.61 19.20
CA LEU A 124 0.48 18.48 19.50
C LEU A 124 0.11 17.26 18.66
N VAL A 125 -1.16 16.86 18.69
CA VAL A 125 -1.63 15.69 17.95
C VAL A 125 -1.47 15.91 16.44
N TYR A 126 -1.82 17.09 15.93
CA TYR A 126 -1.60 17.45 14.53
C TYR A 126 -0.14 17.27 14.10
N LEU A 127 0.81 17.79 14.87
CA LEU A 127 2.24 17.73 14.54
C LEU A 127 2.75 16.29 14.59
N LEU A 128 2.43 15.53 15.64
CA LEU A 128 2.84 14.12 15.76
C LEU A 128 2.25 13.26 14.65
N SER A 129 0.95 13.40 14.36
CA SER A 129 0.29 12.66 13.30
C SER A 129 0.84 13.04 11.92
N THR A 130 1.08 14.32 11.65
CA THR A 130 1.68 14.76 10.38
C THR A 130 3.10 14.21 10.23
N ALA A 131 3.92 14.30 11.27
CA ALA A 131 5.27 13.73 11.27
C ALA A 131 5.24 12.21 11.01
N TRP A 132 4.29 11.50 11.62
CA TRP A 132 4.10 10.07 11.41
C TRP A 132 3.74 9.71 9.97
N PHE A 133 2.78 10.41 9.37
CA PHE A 133 2.38 10.16 7.99
C PHE A 133 3.49 10.53 7.00
N VAL A 134 4.23 11.63 7.24
CA VAL A 134 5.40 12.00 6.44
C VAL A 134 6.49 10.93 6.54
N LEU A 135 6.77 10.42 7.74
CA LEU A 135 7.74 9.36 7.95
C LEU A 135 7.34 8.07 7.22
N GLY A 136 6.06 7.73 7.23
CA GLY A 136 5.52 6.57 6.50
C GLY A 136 5.70 6.69 5.00
N ASP A 137 5.32 7.83 4.43
CA ASP A 137 5.50 8.08 2.99
C ASP A 137 6.98 8.08 2.61
N TRP A 138 7.86 8.66 3.43
CA TRP A 138 9.30 8.65 3.21
C TRP A 138 9.89 7.23 3.26
N LEU A 139 9.57 6.45 4.29
CA LEU A 139 10.09 5.09 4.46
C LEU A 139 9.59 4.16 3.35
N HIS A 140 8.33 4.31 2.94
CA HIS A 140 7.77 3.57 1.84
C HIS A 140 8.50 3.89 0.53
N ARG A 141 8.73 5.17 0.21
CA ARG A 141 9.48 5.58 -0.99
C ARG A 141 10.92 5.07 -1.00
N ARG A 142 11.59 5.06 0.16
CA ARG A 142 12.98 4.61 0.28
C ARG A 142 13.13 3.12 -0.02
N ASN A 143 12.16 2.31 0.38
CA ASN A 143 12.26 0.85 0.35
C ASN A 143 11.58 0.21 -0.86
N HIS A 144 10.81 0.96 -1.65
CA HIS A 144 10.03 0.41 -2.75
C HIS A 144 10.46 0.95 -4.11
N THR A 145 11.10 0.07 -4.88
CA THR A 145 11.28 0.20 -6.33
C THR A 145 10.51 -0.91 -7.03
N GLN A 146 9.58 -0.56 -7.91
CA GLN A 146 8.81 -1.52 -8.68
C GLN A 146 9.66 -2.13 -9.80
N ARG A 147 9.81 -3.44 -9.81
CA ARG A 147 10.53 -4.17 -10.87
C ARG A 147 9.53 -4.75 -11.86
N LEU A 148 9.51 -4.17 -13.06
CA LEU A 148 8.62 -4.57 -14.13
C LEU A 148 9.43 -5.23 -15.25
N LEU A 149 9.07 -6.45 -15.61
CA LEU A 149 9.72 -7.15 -16.73
C LEU A 149 8.99 -6.84 -18.02
N TYR A 150 9.69 -6.62 -19.14
CA TYR A 150 9.04 -6.51 -20.44
C TYR A 150 9.45 -7.66 -21.35
N MET A 151 8.46 -8.19 -22.09
CA MET A 151 8.68 -9.26 -23.08
C MET A 151 8.97 -8.70 -24.47
N ASP A 152 8.37 -7.57 -24.80
CA ASP A 152 8.40 -7.00 -26.14
C ASP A 152 9.43 -5.86 -26.22
N ALA A 153 10.40 -5.94 -27.13
CA ALA A 153 11.50 -4.98 -27.24
C ALA A 153 11.04 -3.52 -27.48
N GLY A 154 9.83 -3.31 -28.00
CA GLY A 154 9.24 -1.98 -28.22
C GLY A 154 8.63 -1.32 -26.97
N VAL A 155 8.50 -2.04 -25.85
CA VAL A 155 7.89 -1.52 -24.62
C VAL A 155 8.62 -0.30 -24.05
N PRO A 156 9.96 -0.30 -23.89
CA PRO A 156 10.67 0.84 -23.33
C PRO A 156 10.49 2.12 -24.17
N GLU A 157 10.55 2.00 -25.50
CA GLU A 157 10.39 3.15 -26.40
C GLU A 157 8.98 3.73 -26.36
N ARG A 158 7.94 2.88 -26.36
CA ARG A 158 6.55 3.36 -26.28
C ARG A 158 6.25 4.00 -24.94
N LEU A 159 6.72 3.40 -23.85
CA LEU A 159 6.56 3.96 -22.52
C LEU A 159 7.25 5.34 -22.41
N GLN A 160 8.44 5.49 -23.02
CA GLN A 160 9.12 6.78 -23.14
C GLN A 160 8.32 7.80 -23.93
N ARG A 161 7.62 7.40 -25.01
CA ARG A 161 6.75 8.32 -25.77
C ARG A 161 5.55 8.80 -24.97
N PHE A 162 4.96 7.95 -24.13
CA PHE A 162 3.78 8.33 -23.33
C PHE A 162 4.12 9.18 -22.11
N VAL A 163 5.23 8.88 -21.43
CA VAL A 163 5.55 9.42 -20.10
C VAL A 163 6.69 10.44 -20.14
N GLY A 164 7.54 10.39 -21.16
CA GLY A 164 8.76 11.20 -21.24
C GLY A 164 9.91 10.62 -20.40
N ASN A 165 11.15 10.91 -20.81
CA ASN A 165 12.35 10.31 -20.23
C ASN A 165 12.64 10.80 -18.79
N GLU A 166 12.27 12.04 -18.47
CA GLU A 166 12.49 12.62 -17.14
C GLU A 166 11.60 11.97 -16.07
N ILE A 167 10.34 11.71 -16.39
CA ILE A 167 9.40 11.08 -15.46
C ILE A 167 9.82 9.61 -15.22
N LEU A 168 10.28 8.91 -16.25
CA LEU A 168 10.80 7.55 -16.10
C LEU A 168 12.05 7.46 -15.22
N ARG A 169 12.97 8.43 -15.34
CA ARG A 169 14.18 8.49 -14.51
C ARG A 169 13.90 8.88 -13.05
N ASN A 170 12.93 9.77 -12.83
CA ASN A 170 12.60 10.27 -11.50
C ASN A 170 11.67 9.35 -10.70
N GLN A 171 11.10 8.31 -11.33
CA GLN A 171 10.20 7.38 -10.65
C GLN A 171 10.89 6.08 -10.25
N SER A 172 10.38 5.48 -9.18
CA SER A 172 10.90 4.25 -8.58
C SER A 172 10.46 3.01 -9.36
N ILE A 173 10.65 3.00 -10.69
CA ILE A 173 10.37 1.86 -11.56
C ILE A 173 11.65 1.43 -12.26
N ARG A 174 11.95 0.14 -12.18
CA ARG A 174 13.02 -0.50 -12.94
C ARG A 174 12.39 -1.42 -13.97
N LEU A 175 12.56 -1.08 -15.25
CA LEU A 175 12.18 -1.92 -16.37
C LEU A 175 13.36 -2.84 -16.73
N GLU A 176 13.14 -4.15 -16.68
CA GLU A 176 14.13 -5.17 -17.00
C GLU A 176 13.61 -6.05 -18.15
N ALA A 177 14.49 -6.49 -19.05
CA ALA A 177 14.10 -7.39 -20.14
C ALA A 177 13.77 -8.78 -19.57
N TRP A 178 12.79 -9.47 -20.17
CA TRP A 178 12.49 -10.84 -19.80
C TRP A 178 13.71 -11.75 -20.03
N PRO A 179 14.23 -12.45 -19.00
CA PRO A 179 15.40 -13.30 -19.15
C PRO A 179 15.00 -14.61 -19.86
N GLY A 180 15.27 -14.68 -21.17
CA GLY A 180 14.91 -15.84 -22.00
C GLY A 180 15.51 -17.17 -21.52
N GLU A 181 16.71 -17.14 -20.94
CA GLU A 181 17.43 -18.34 -20.50
C GLU A 181 16.94 -18.90 -19.15
N VAL A 182 16.58 -18.03 -18.20
CA VAL A 182 16.11 -18.42 -16.85
C VAL A 182 14.70 -19.03 -16.90
N SER A 183 13.89 -18.58 -17.87
CA SER A 183 12.54 -19.12 -18.08
C SER A 183 12.56 -20.54 -18.66
N ALA A 184 13.64 -20.97 -19.33
CA ALA A 184 13.78 -22.32 -19.88
C ALA A 184 13.91 -23.38 -18.77
N GLN A 185 14.34 -23.00 -17.56
CA GLN A 185 14.35 -23.87 -16.37
C GLN A 185 13.05 -23.80 -15.55
N GLY A 186 12.01 -23.12 -16.06
CA GLY A 186 10.70 -23.01 -15.38
C GLY A 186 10.69 -22.12 -14.13
N GLN A 187 11.79 -21.40 -13.84
CA GLN A 187 11.83 -20.45 -12.74
C GLN A 187 11.41 -19.07 -13.21
N ILE A 188 10.40 -18.50 -12.53
CA ILE A 188 9.96 -17.14 -12.79
C ILE A 188 10.82 -16.17 -11.95
N PRO A 189 11.48 -15.19 -12.58
CA PRO A 189 12.25 -14.19 -11.86
C PRO A 189 11.37 -13.38 -10.91
N ALA A 190 11.91 -13.07 -9.72
CA ALA A 190 11.23 -12.25 -8.72
C ALA A 190 10.95 -10.84 -9.28
N SER A 191 9.69 -10.59 -9.65
CA SER A 191 9.23 -9.35 -10.27
C SER A 191 7.85 -8.95 -9.74
N ASP A 192 7.55 -7.65 -9.82
CA ASP A 192 6.25 -7.10 -9.41
C ASP A 192 5.16 -7.25 -10.48
N GLY A 193 5.57 -7.64 -11.70
CA GLY A 193 4.70 -7.95 -12.84
C GLY A 193 5.43 -7.84 -14.18
N VAL A 194 4.69 -8.18 -15.24
CA VAL A 194 5.17 -8.20 -16.63
C VAL A 194 4.40 -7.18 -17.45
N VAL A 195 5.11 -6.36 -18.22
CA VAL A 195 4.57 -5.36 -19.14
C VAL A 195 4.54 -5.95 -20.54
N LEU A 196 3.36 -5.89 -21.15
CA LEU A 196 3.07 -6.44 -22.46
C LEU A 196 2.71 -5.31 -23.43
N ASP A 197 3.19 -5.46 -24.65
CA ASP A 197 2.67 -4.69 -25.78
C ASP A 197 1.45 -5.42 -26.37
N ARG A 198 0.29 -4.77 -26.30
CA ARG A 198 -0.97 -5.29 -26.85
C ARG A 198 -0.98 -5.41 -28.37
N HIS A 199 -0.08 -4.72 -29.06
CA HIS A 199 -0.04 -4.67 -30.52
C HIS A 199 0.82 -5.78 -31.13
N VAL A 200 1.48 -6.59 -30.30
CA VAL A 200 2.26 -7.73 -30.75
C VAL A 200 1.31 -8.93 -30.94
N PRO A 201 1.25 -9.53 -32.13
CA PRO A 201 0.33 -10.62 -32.40
C PRO A 201 0.58 -11.83 -31.50
N PRO A 202 -0.48 -12.58 -31.12
CA PRO A 202 -0.32 -13.81 -30.35
C PRO A 202 0.43 -14.86 -31.17
N SER A 203 1.38 -15.54 -30.53
CA SER A 203 2.06 -16.73 -31.05
C SER A 203 1.88 -17.88 -30.07
N ASP A 204 1.92 -19.13 -30.52
CA ASP A 204 1.66 -20.29 -29.64
C ASP A 204 2.60 -20.32 -28.43
N GLY A 205 3.89 -20.04 -28.64
CA GLY A 205 4.88 -19.93 -27.55
C GLY A 205 4.59 -18.77 -26.59
N ARG A 206 4.12 -17.62 -27.11
CA ARG A 206 3.71 -16.47 -26.28
C ARG A 206 2.47 -16.80 -25.46
N SER A 207 1.46 -17.42 -26.05
CA SER A 207 0.21 -17.80 -25.38
C SER A 207 0.46 -18.81 -24.26
N GLN A 208 1.36 -19.79 -24.47
CA GLN A 208 1.78 -20.74 -23.44
C GLN A 208 2.51 -20.04 -22.28
N LEU A 209 3.41 -19.11 -22.58
CA LEU A 209 4.12 -18.33 -21.55
C LEU A 209 3.17 -17.39 -20.78
N LEU A 210 2.23 -16.73 -21.46
CA LEU A 210 1.22 -15.90 -20.80
C LEU A 210 0.28 -16.74 -19.91
N SER A 211 -0.07 -17.95 -20.35
CA SER A 211 -0.83 -18.89 -19.54
C SER A 211 -0.06 -19.32 -18.30
N SER A 212 1.23 -19.66 -18.44
CA SER A 212 2.07 -20.03 -17.29
C SER A 212 2.25 -18.85 -16.32
N LEU A 213 2.41 -17.62 -16.81
CA LEU A 213 2.46 -16.42 -15.98
C LEU A 213 1.14 -16.19 -15.22
N LYS A 214 -0.01 -16.37 -15.89
CA LYS A 214 -1.33 -16.27 -15.24
C LYS A 214 -1.52 -17.34 -14.16
N LEU A 215 -1.12 -18.59 -14.43
CA LEU A 215 -1.18 -19.70 -13.46
C LEU A 215 -0.26 -19.47 -12.25
N ASN A 216 0.89 -18.83 -12.45
CA ASN A 216 1.81 -18.44 -11.38
C ASN A 216 1.44 -17.11 -10.71
N HIS A 217 0.23 -16.60 -10.96
CA HIS A 217 -0.28 -15.36 -10.38
C HIS A 217 0.64 -14.15 -10.59
N VAL A 218 1.32 -14.10 -11.74
CA VAL A 218 2.09 -12.93 -12.14
C VAL A 218 1.14 -11.90 -12.75
N ARG A 219 1.21 -10.67 -12.25
CA ARG A 219 0.45 -9.53 -12.78
C ARG A 219 0.92 -9.18 -14.19
N LEU A 220 -0.04 -9.01 -15.09
CA LEU A 220 0.20 -8.53 -16.44
C LEU A 220 -0.27 -7.07 -16.52
N TYR A 221 0.59 -6.19 -17.01
CA TYR A 221 0.31 -4.78 -17.25
C TYR A 221 0.43 -4.48 -18.73
N SER A 222 -0.43 -3.61 -19.26
CA SER A 222 -0.22 -3.02 -20.58
C SER A 222 0.72 -1.81 -20.49
N VAL A 223 1.36 -1.47 -21.60
CA VAL A 223 2.20 -0.25 -21.68
C VAL A 223 1.40 0.99 -21.28
N GLU A 224 0.15 1.08 -21.71
CA GLU A 224 -0.75 2.19 -21.43
C GLU A 224 -1.13 2.25 -19.94
N ALA A 225 -1.38 1.11 -19.30
CA ALA A 225 -1.69 1.06 -17.87
C ALA A 225 -0.51 1.50 -17.01
N VAL A 226 0.71 1.09 -17.37
CA VAL A 226 1.92 1.59 -16.71
C VAL A 226 2.07 3.08 -16.96
N ALA A 227 1.85 3.56 -18.18
CA ALA A 227 1.91 4.99 -18.49
C ALA A 227 0.88 5.83 -17.70
N GLU A 228 -0.34 5.33 -17.53
CA GLU A 228 -1.38 5.93 -16.69
C GLU A 228 -0.97 5.96 -15.22
N LEU A 229 -0.40 4.87 -14.70
CA LEU A 229 0.09 4.82 -13.33
C LEU A 229 1.20 5.85 -13.06
N LEU A 230 2.10 6.06 -14.03
CA LEU A 230 3.22 7.00 -13.88
C LEU A 230 2.80 8.45 -14.08
N SER A 231 1.98 8.71 -15.09
CA SER A 231 1.58 10.07 -15.48
C SER A 231 0.37 10.58 -14.72
N GLY A 232 -0.46 9.69 -14.16
CA GLY A 232 -1.79 10.02 -13.63
C GLY A 232 -2.82 10.36 -14.70
N ARG A 233 -2.45 10.31 -15.98
CA ARG A 233 -3.33 10.63 -17.10
C ARG A 233 -3.97 9.35 -17.59
N LYS A 234 -5.31 9.32 -17.60
CA LYS A 234 -6.06 8.20 -18.17
C LYS A 234 -5.66 8.00 -19.63
N MET A 235 -5.13 6.83 -19.95
CA MET A 235 -4.81 6.47 -21.32
C MET A 235 -6.05 5.80 -21.92
N LEU A 236 -6.55 6.31 -23.03
CA LEU A 236 -7.72 5.72 -23.68
C LEU A 236 -7.37 4.32 -24.19
N PRO A 237 -8.18 3.30 -23.90
CA PRO A 237 -7.96 1.97 -24.48
C PRO A 237 -8.10 2.09 -26.00
N SER A 238 -6.99 1.87 -26.70
CA SER A 238 -6.98 1.80 -28.16
C SER A 238 -7.34 0.37 -28.57
N GLY A 239 -8.63 0.04 -28.52
CA GLY A 239 -9.18 -1.25 -28.98
C GLY A 239 -9.22 -2.38 -27.93
N GLU A 240 -10.29 -3.19 -28.07
CA GLU A 240 -10.73 -4.42 -27.38
C GLU A 240 -10.61 -4.51 -25.84
N GLU A 241 -11.64 -5.10 -25.23
CA GLU A 241 -11.94 -5.06 -23.80
C GLU A 241 -10.77 -5.49 -22.91
N ASP A 242 -10.71 -4.82 -21.76
CA ASP A 242 -9.63 -4.78 -20.78
C ASP A 242 -9.54 -6.09 -19.95
N ASP A 243 -9.50 -7.24 -20.63
CA ASP A 243 -9.64 -8.58 -20.02
C ASP A 243 -8.34 -9.09 -19.37
N LEU A 244 -7.33 -8.22 -19.30
CA LEU A 244 -6.05 -8.47 -18.62
C LEU A 244 -6.04 -7.96 -17.16
N TRP A 245 -7.10 -7.28 -16.70
CA TRP A 245 -7.17 -6.79 -15.33
C TRP A 245 -7.59 -7.87 -14.35
N GLN A 246 -6.65 -8.25 -13.48
CA GLN A 246 -6.97 -8.93 -12.24
C GLN A 246 -7.61 -7.93 -11.29
N ILE A 247 -8.84 -8.19 -10.84
CA ILE A 247 -9.51 -7.42 -9.81
C ILE A 247 -8.69 -7.50 -8.52
N ASP A 248 -8.28 -6.35 -8.01
CA ASP A 248 -7.63 -6.25 -6.72
C ASP A 248 -8.62 -6.43 -5.57
N GLY A 249 -8.22 -7.21 -4.57
CA GLY A 249 -8.90 -7.22 -3.28
C GLY A 249 -8.74 -5.86 -2.58
N ASN A 250 -9.77 -5.45 -1.83
CA ASN A 250 -9.70 -4.23 -1.03
C ASN A 250 -8.99 -4.53 0.30
N PRO A 251 -7.78 -4.01 0.55
CA PRO A 251 -7.01 -4.36 1.75
C PRO A 251 -7.71 -3.93 3.05
N ALA A 252 -8.52 -2.87 3.02
CA ALA A 252 -9.31 -2.46 4.18
C ALA A 252 -10.38 -3.50 4.54
N TYR A 253 -10.99 -4.15 3.55
CA TYR A 253 -11.96 -5.21 3.78
C TYR A 253 -11.28 -6.43 4.40
N ASP A 254 -10.13 -6.84 3.88
CA ASP A 254 -9.38 -7.99 4.40
C ASP A 254 -8.93 -7.78 5.85
N VAL A 255 -8.45 -6.57 6.17
CA VAL A 255 -8.07 -6.21 7.55
C VAL A 255 -9.30 -6.15 8.45
N ALA A 256 -10.41 -5.54 8.00
CA ALA A 256 -11.64 -5.47 8.79
C ALA A 256 -12.19 -6.87 9.10
N LYS A 257 -12.23 -7.76 8.11
CA LYS A 257 -12.64 -9.15 8.28
C LYS A 257 -11.77 -9.86 9.32
N ARG A 258 -10.44 -9.79 9.17
CA ARG A 258 -9.52 -10.39 10.15
C ARG A 258 -9.69 -9.82 11.56
N ALA A 259 -9.94 -8.51 11.68
CA ALA A 259 -10.19 -7.89 12.97
C ALA A 259 -11.49 -8.41 13.62
N ILE A 260 -12.55 -8.59 12.82
CA ILE A 260 -13.81 -9.20 13.28
C ILE A 260 -13.57 -10.64 13.74
N ASP A 261 -12.86 -11.44 12.94
CA ASP A 261 -12.56 -12.84 13.26
C ASP A 261 -11.79 -12.94 14.59
N VAL A 262 -10.73 -12.12 14.77
CA VAL A 262 -9.93 -12.09 16.01
C VAL A 262 -10.78 -11.61 17.19
N ALA A 263 -11.58 -10.56 17.03
CA ALA A 263 -12.44 -10.06 18.08
C ALA A 263 -13.47 -11.12 18.52
N LEU A 264 -14.07 -11.82 17.56
CA LEU A 264 -15.03 -12.89 17.82
C LEU A 264 -14.36 -14.05 18.58
N VAL A 265 -13.16 -14.47 18.16
CA VAL A 265 -12.38 -15.50 18.86
C VAL A 265 -12.06 -15.07 20.29
N LEU A 266 -11.58 -13.85 20.50
CA LEU A 266 -11.26 -13.35 21.85
C LEU A 266 -12.49 -13.25 22.75
N LEU A 267 -13.62 -12.78 22.21
CA LEU A 267 -14.88 -12.66 22.96
C LEU A 267 -15.49 -14.02 23.32
N LEU A 268 -15.38 -15.00 22.42
CA LEU A 268 -15.90 -16.34 22.64
C LEU A 268 -14.91 -17.26 23.39
N SER A 269 -13.63 -16.89 23.46
CA SER A 269 -12.59 -17.68 24.14
C SER A 269 -12.91 -18.03 25.61
N PRO A 270 -13.50 -17.15 26.45
CA PRO A 270 -13.80 -17.49 27.83
C PRO A 270 -14.85 -18.60 27.96
N LEU A 271 -15.66 -18.81 26.91
CA LEU A 271 -16.66 -19.87 26.85
C LEU A 271 -16.07 -21.16 26.26
N TRP A 272 -15.38 -21.08 25.13
CA TRP A 272 -14.88 -22.28 24.44
C TRP A 272 -13.66 -22.91 25.10
N VAL A 273 -12.72 -22.11 25.61
CA VAL A 273 -11.50 -22.62 26.27
C VAL A 273 -11.83 -23.60 27.41
N PRO A 274 -12.73 -23.29 28.37
CA PRO A 274 -13.08 -24.25 29.41
C PRO A 274 -13.88 -25.46 28.88
N LEU A 275 -14.75 -25.27 27.89
CA LEU A 275 -15.51 -26.37 27.27
C LEU A 275 -14.61 -27.38 26.55
N THR A 276 -13.51 -26.93 25.95
CA THR A 276 -12.54 -27.82 25.30
C THR A 276 -11.54 -28.47 26.25
N ALA A 277 -11.46 -28.00 27.50
CA ALA A 277 -10.58 -28.55 28.53
C ALA A 277 -11.27 -29.63 29.40
N LEU A 278 -12.55 -29.87 29.17
CA LEU A 278 -13.45 -30.82 29.85
C LEU A 278 -13.58 -32.10 29.01
#